data_AF-A0A9W7L142-F1
#
_entry.id   AF-A0A9W7L142-F1
#
_cell.length_a   1.000
_cell.length_b   1.000
_cell.length_c   1.000
_cell.angle_alpha   90.00
_cell.angle_beta   90.00
_cell.angle_gamma   90.00
#
_symmetry.space_group_name_H-M   'P 1'
#
loop_
_entity.id
_entity.type
_entity.pdbx_description
1 polymer ?
#
loop_
_entity_poly.entity_id
_entity_poly.type
_entity_poly.pdbx_seq_one_letter_code
_entity_poly.pdbx_strand_id
1 'polypeptide(L)'
;MSSFGGADAANKTKKDANGWVRDKDTNLLSKKYDPHAETRRNAYEQEQAHRHKVRMAELKKNPSSVVTKKPMKTNIASTFEDRRAAVLAKKEKARQEKINKAKANNDKVAARKARMEKIQREKQNTKAPVDISELPPNTVLELDSALNDLSMKENTRVKTRVDPRTKARAGSECATCQATSNLEEDVDNKGIFYCKSCWDEWDV
;
A
#
# COMPACT_ATOMS: atom_id res chain seq x y z
N MET A 1 31.42 10.78 50.93
CA MET A 1 30.69 9.52 50.67
C MET A 1 29.39 9.91 49.98
N SER A 2 29.34 9.80 48.66
CA SER A 2 28.25 10.33 47.84
C SER A 2 27.24 9.21 47.55
N SER A 3 26.01 9.38 48.02
CA SER A 3 24.87 8.54 47.70
C SER A 3 24.32 8.90 46.31
N PHE A 4 24.34 7.95 45.37
CA PHE A 4 23.60 8.09 44.12
C PHE A 4 22.16 7.59 44.33
N GLY A 5 21.22 8.52 44.38
CA GLY A 5 19.80 8.23 44.25
C GLY A 5 19.47 7.88 42.80
N GLY A 6 19.17 6.62 42.53
CA GLY A 6 18.61 6.18 41.26
C GLY A 6 17.16 6.65 41.15
N ALA A 7 16.90 7.58 40.23
CA ALA A 7 15.55 7.94 39.84
C ALA A 7 15.05 6.90 38.83
N ASP A 8 14.20 5.99 39.29
CA ASP A 8 13.39 5.12 38.43
C ASP A 8 12.45 5.97 37.57
N ALA A 9 12.88 6.25 36.34
CA ALA A 9 12.03 6.86 35.32
C ALA A 9 10.98 5.85 34.87
N ALA A 10 9.86 5.80 35.59
CA ALA A 10 8.67 5.05 35.21
C ALA A 10 8.18 5.55 33.84
N ASN A 11 8.57 4.84 32.77
CA ASN A 11 8.16 5.10 31.40
C ASN A 11 6.69 4.72 31.21
N LYS A 12 5.79 5.61 31.65
CA LYS A 12 4.33 5.48 31.47
C LYS A 12 4.00 5.69 29.99
N THR A 13 4.00 4.59 29.25
CA THR A 13 3.40 4.51 27.91
C THR A 13 1.89 4.68 28.04
N LYS A 14 1.38 5.87 27.71
CA LYS A 14 -0.07 6.10 27.59
C LYS A 14 -0.61 5.24 26.45
N LYS A 15 -1.40 4.22 26.79
CA LYS A 15 -2.20 3.45 25.83
C LYS A 15 -3.46 4.24 25.50
N ASP A 16 -3.82 4.29 24.23
CA ASP A 16 -5.14 4.78 23.84
C ASP A 16 -6.23 3.72 24.08
N ALA A 17 -7.50 4.12 23.98
CA ALA A 17 -8.65 3.24 24.20
C ALA A 17 -8.72 2.03 23.22
N ASN A 18 -7.90 2.04 22.17
CA ASN A 18 -7.79 0.97 21.17
C ASN A 18 -6.53 0.09 21.37
N GLY A 19 -5.74 0.35 22.41
CA GLY A 19 -4.57 -0.43 22.78
C GLY A 19 -3.38 -0.27 21.82
N TRP A 20 -3.26 0.85 21.11
CA TRP A 20 -2.10 1.18 20.32
C TRP A 20 -1.03 1.85 21.18
N VAL A 21 0.21 1.42 21.01
CA VAL A 21 1.38 2.04 21.64
C VAL A 21 2.04 2.93 20.60
N ARG A 22 2.01 4.23 20.82
CA ARG A 22 2.64 5.21 19.94
C ARG A 22 4.08 5.40 20.38
N ASP A 23 5.00 4.99 19.53
CA ASP A 23 6.42 5.19 19.75
C ASP A 23 6.74 6.68 19.54
N LYS A 24 7.27 7.34 20.57
CA LYS A 24 7.41 8.82 20.59
C LYS A 24 8.46 9.31 19.60
N ASP A 25 9.45 8.48 19.30
CA ASP A 25 10.63 8.89 18.53
C ASP A 25 10.45 8.68 17.02
N THR A 26 9.59 7.75 16.62
CA THR A 26 9.44 7.37 15.21
C THR A 26 8.07 7.71 14.61
N ASN A 27 7.08 8.07 15.45
CA ASN A 27 5.70 8.38 15.03
C ASN A 27 5.09 7.33 14.06
N LEU A 28 5.59 6.09 14.13
CA LEU A 28 5.15 4.96 13.33
C LEU A 28 4.17 4.13 14.15
N LEU A 29 2.95 3.97 13.64
CA LEU A 29 2.00 2.98 14.15
C LEU A 29 2.47 1.60 13.68
N SER A 30 3.23 0.91 14.53
CA SER A 30 3.57 -0.49 14.31
C SER A 30 2.37 -1.37 14.67
N LYS A 31 1.97 -2.28 13.77
CA LYS A 31 1.02 -3.34 14.11
C LYS A 31 1.61 -4.13 15.28
N LYS A 32 0.80 -4.32 16.33
CA LYS A 32 1.16 -5.05 17.56
C LYS A 32 2.10 -6.22 17.21
N TYR A 33 3.31 -6.18 17.76
CA TYR A 33 4.25 -7.29 17.70
C TYR A 33 3.53 -8.53 18.26
N ASP A 34 3.23 -9.49 17.39
CA ASP A 34 2.66 -10.77 17.79
C ASP A 34 3.84 -11.72 18.08
N PRO A 35 4.17 -11.98 19.36
CA PRO A 35 5.30 -12.83 19.71
C PRO A 35 5.15 -14.26 19.18
N HIS A 36 3.93 -14.68 18.82
CA HIS A 36 3.68 -16.00 18.23
C HIS A 36 3.89 -16.04 16.70
N ALA A 37 4.03 -14.89 16.04
CA ALA A 37 4.28 -14.85 14.59
C ALA A 37 5.64 -15.45 14.23
N GLU A 38 6.65 -15.21 15.06
CA GLU A 38 8.01 -15.72 14.85
C GLU A 38 8.08 -17.22 15.11
N THR A 39 7.40 -17.72 16.15
CA THR A 39 7.27 -19.15 16.42
C THR A 39 6.57 -19.89 15.28
N ARG A 40 5.49 -19.34 14.72
CA ARG A 40 4.78 -19.93 13.57
C ARG A 40 5.65 -19.96 12.32
N ARG A 41 6.47 -18.93 12.08
CA ARG A 41 7.40 -18.87 10.95
C ARG A 41 8.47 -19.95 11.06
N ASN A 42 9.07 -20.10 12.25
CA ASN A 42 10.09 -21.12 12.51
C ASN A 42 9.53 -22.54 12.38
N ALA A 43 8.31 -22.78 12.88
CA ALA A 43 7.64 -24.06 12.72
C ALA A 43 7.38 -24.42 11.25
N TYR A 44 6.91 -23.44 10.46
CA TYR A 44 6.70 -23.63 9.02
C TYR A 44 8.01 -23.92 8.27
N GLU A 45 9.10 -23.22 8.58
CA GLU A 45 10.41 -23.46 7.97
C GLU A 45 10.97 -24.84 8.31
N GLN A 46 10.81 -25.30 9.56
CA GLN A 46 11.18 -26.65 9.97
C GLN A 46 10.37 -27.73 9.24
N GLU A 47 9.06 -27.52 9.07
CA GLU A 47 8.20 -28.44 8.33
C GLU A 47 8.63 -28.54 6.85
N GLN A 48 8.94 -27.41 6.21
CA GLN A 48 9.41 -27.39 4.82
C GLN A 48 10.77 -28.08 4.68
N ALA A 49 11.69 -27.85 5.62
CA ALA A 49 12.99 -28.53 5.64
C ALA A 49 12.83 -30.05 5.82
N HIS A 50 11.92 -30.49 6.68
CA HIS A 50 11.60 -31.90 6.87
C HIS A 50 11.02 -32.53 5.60
N ARG A 51 10.01 -31.89 4.98
CA ARG A 51 9.41 -32.34 3.71
C ARG A 51 10.45 -32.47 2.61
N HIS A 52 11.36 -31.51 2.49
CA HIS A 52 12.45 -31.59 1.52
C HIS A 52 13.41 -32.75 1.80
N LYS A 53 13.76 -32.98 3.07
CA LYS A 53 14.63 -34.09 3.48
C LYS A 53 14.00 -35.45 3.19
N VAL A 54 12.70 -35.61 3.46
CA VAL A 54 11.95 -36.84 3.14
C VAL A 54 11.93 -37.10 1.63
N ARG A 55 11.60 -36.09 0.82
CA ARG A 55 11.62 -36.19 -0.65
C ARG A 55 12.99 -36.60 -1.18
N MET A 56 14.06 -36.02 -0.65
CA MET A 56 15.43 -36.39 -1.05
C MET A 56 15.81 -37.81 -0.60
N ALA A 57 15.30 -38.28 0.53
CA ALA A 57 15.52 -39.65 0.99
C ALA A 57 14.74 -40.67 0.13
N GLU A 58 13.52 -40.35 -0.29
CA GLU A 58 12.73 -41.19 -1.21
C GLU A 58 13.40 -41.32 -2.58
N LEU A 59 13.91 -40.21 -3.14
CA LEU A 59 14.67 -40.21 -4.39
C LEU A 59 15.95 -41.06 -4.31
N LYS A 60 16.60 -41.12 -3.13
CA LYS A 60 17.77 -41.97 -2.90
C LYS A 60 17.43 -43.45 -2.75
N LYS A 61 16.26 -43.77 -2.18
CA LYS A 61 15.83 -45.17 -1.95
C LYS A 61 15.34 -45.85 -3.23
N ASN A 62 14.76 -45.09 -4.17
CA ASN A 62 14.22 -45.61 -5.42
C ASN A 62 14.85 -44.93 -6.66
N PRO A 63 16.14 -45.17 -6.97
CA PRO A 63 16.77 -44.62 -8.17
C PRO A 63 16.11 -45.12 -9.48
N SER A 64 15.36 -46.22 -9.42
CA SER A 64 14.74 -46.88 -10.58
C SER A 64 13.30 -46.44 -10.88
N SER A 65 12.64 -45.62 -10.05
CA SER A 65 11.26 -45.17 -10.30
C SER A 65 11.18 -43.88 -11.11
N VAL A 66 12.31 -43.38 -11.63
CA VAL A 66 12.29 -42.43 -12.75
C VAL A 66 11.90 -43.24 -13.98
N VAL A 67 10.60 -43.48 -14.12
CA VAL A 67 9.96 -44.05 -15.31
C VAL A 67 10.44 -43.21 -16.49
N THR A 68 11.35 -43.79 -17.27
CA THR A 68 11.72 -43.33 -18.59
C THR A 68 10.49 -43.45 -19.47
N LYS A 69 9.63 -42.42 -19.42
CA LYS A 69 8.61 -42.22 -20.44
C LYS A 69 9.34 -42.23 -21.78
N LYS A 70 8.92 -43.14 -22.66
CA LYS A 70 9.43 -43.31 -24.03
C LYS A 70 9.78 -41.95 -24.64
N PRO A 71 10.95 -41.79 -25.27
CA PRO A 71 11.31 -40.52 -25.88
C PRO A 71 10.30 -40.22 -26.99
N MET A 72 9.41 -39.26 -26.74
CA MET A 72 8.76 -38.55 -27.82
C MET A 72 9.89 -37.96 -28.67
N LYS A 73 9.88 -38.29 -29.97
CA LYS A 73 10.76 -37.69 -30.98
C LYS A 73 10.42 -36.21 -31.13
N THR A 74 10.79 -35.41 -30.15
CA THR A 74 10.94 -33.97 -30.31
C THR A 74 12.35 -33.75 -30.83
N ASN A 75 12.47 -33.01 -31.95
CA ASN A 75 13.73 -32.49 -32.49
C ASN A 75 14.45 -31.63 -31.43
N ILE A 76 15.07 -32.27 -30.44
CA ILE A 76 15.84 -31.61 -29.39
C ILE A 76 17.30 -31.89 -29.68
N ALA A 77 17.80 -31.18 -30.69
CA ALA A 77 19.20 -30.82 -30.79
C ALA A 77 19.38 -29.37 -30.33
N SER A 78 18.73 -28.96 -29.22
CA SER A 78 19.23 -27.82 -28.44
C SER A 78 20.22 -28.43 -27.47
N THR A 79 21.50 -28.13 -27.65
CA THR A 79 22.55 -28.58 -26.75
C THR A 79 22.24 -28.08 -25.33
N PHE A 80 22.78 -28.75 -24.31
CA PHE A 80 22.68 -28.27 -22.93
C PHE A 80 23.16 -26.81 -22.78
N GLU A 81 24.12 -26.43 -23.62
CA GLU A 81 24.65 -25.08 -23.72
C GLU A 81 23.61 -24.08 -24.23
N ASP A 82 22.80 -24.44 -25.24
CA ASP A 82 21.70 -23.60 -25.73
C ASP A 82 20.64 -23.34 -24.65
N ARG A 83 20.33 -24.37 -23.85
CA ARG A 83 19.39 -24.23 -22.73
C ARG A 83 19.96 -23.34 -21.64
N ARG A 84 21.26 -23.48 -21.33
CA ARG A 84 21.96 -22.63 -20.36
C ARG A 84 22.00 -21.18 -20.83
N ALA A 85 22.31 -20.94 -22.11
CA ALA A 85 22.30 -19.62 -22.73
C ALA A 85 20.91 -18.99 -22.68
N ALA A 86 19.85 -19.75 -22.98
CA ALA A 86 18.47 -19.26 -22.91
C ALA A 86 18.06 -18.86 -21.48
N VAL A 87 18.48 -19.62 -20.46
CA VAL A 87 18.23 -19.27 -19.06
C VAL A 87 18.97 -18.00 -18.65
N LEU A 88 20.23 -17.84 -19.06
CA LEU A 88 21.01 -16.64 -18.79
C LEU A 88 20.40 -15.42 -19.49
N ALA A 89 19.98 -15.55 -20.75
CA ALA A 89 19.30 -14.48 -21.48
C ALA A 89 17.97 -14.07 -20.80
N LYS A 90 17.19 -15.02 -20.29
CA LYS A 90 15.98 -14.73 -19.50
C LYS A 90 16.29 -13.98 -18.21
N LYS A 91 17.34 -14.39 -17.48
CA LYS A 91 17.78 -13.71 -16.26
C LYS A 91 18.25 -12.28 -16.55
N GLU A 92 19.02 -12.09 -17.62
CA GLU A 92 19.51 -10.76 -18.00
C GLU A 92 18.38 -9.84 -18.47
N LYS A 93 17.41 -10.36 -19.25
CA LYS A 93 16.21 -9.61 -19.62
C LYS A 93 15.42 -9.16 -18.38
N ALA A 94 15.24 -10.05 -17.40
CA ALA A 94 14.56 -9.72 -16.15
C ALA A 94 15.32 -8.68 -15.32
N ARG A 95 16.67 -8.73 -15.32
CA ARG A 95 17.52 -7.73 -14.68
C ARG A 95 17.37 -6.37 -15.37
N GLN A 96 17.41 -6.34 -16.70
CA GLN A 96 17.26 -5.11 -17.47
C GLN A 96 15.88 -4.47 -17.26
N GLU A 97 14.82 -5.28 -17.16
CA GLU A 97 13.48 -4.79 -16.87
C GLU A 97 13.39 -4.12 -15.48
N LYS A 98 14.04 -4.70 -14.47
CA LYS A 98 14.14 -4.10 -13.13
C LYS A 98 14.88 -2.77 -13.15
N ILE A 99 15.99 -2.69 -13.90
CA ILE A 99 16.76 -1.46 -14.07
C ILE A 99 15.90 -0.38 -14.75
N ASN A 100 15.19 -0.74 -15.83
CA ASN A 100 14.32 0.19 -16.54
C ASN A 100 13.16 0.68 -15.66
N LYS A 101 12.55 -0.19 -14.85
CA LYS A 101 11.53 0.18 -13.86
C LYS A 101 12.08 1.13 -12.79
N ALA A 102 13.30 0.89 -12.31
CA ALA A 102 13.96 1.77 -11.34
C ALA A 102 14.26 3.16 -11.92
N LYS A 103 14.75 3.23 -13.17
CA LYS A 103 14.97 4.49 -13.89
C LYS A 103 13.67 5.29 -14.04
N ALA A 104 12.61 4.66 -14.54
CA ALA A 104 11.31 5.31 -14.70
C ALA A 104 10.74 5.84 -13.37
N ASN A 105 10.98 5.15 -12.25
CA ASN A 105 10.58 5.65 -10.94
C ASN A 105 11.43 6.84 -10.48
N ASN A 106 12.73 6.82 -10.75
CA ASN A 106 13.62 7.95 -10.45
C ASN A 106 13.22 9.19 -11.25
N ASP A 107 12.90 9.04 -12.54
CA ASP A 107 12.43 10.13 -13.40
C ASP A 107 11.12 10.76 -12.86
N LYS A 108 10.20 9.94 -12.35
CA LYS A 108 8.98 10.43 -11.68
C LYS A 108 9.28 11.22 -10.41
N VAL A 109 10.26 10.79 -9.62
CA VAL A 109 10.69 11.51 -8.42
C VAL A 109 11.35 12.83 -8.79
N ALA A 110 12.21 12.84 -9.80
CA ALA A 110 12.85 14.04 -10.33
C ALA A 110 11.80 15.05 -10.85
N ALA A 111 10.82 14.59 -11.65
CA ALA A 111 9.72 15.42 -12.14
C ALA A 111 8.88 16.01 -11.00
N ARG A 112 8.60 15.22 -9.95
CA ARG A 112 7.89 15.70 -8.77
C ARG A 112 8.70 16.77 -8.02
N LYS A 113 10.02 16.58 -7.89
CA LYS A 113 10.91 17.56 -7.25
C LYS A 113 10.94 18.88 -8.04
N ALA A 114 11.07 18.82 -9.36
CA ALA A 114 11.04 20.00 -10.23
C ALA A 114 9.70 20.77 -10.11
N ARG A 115 8.57 20.05 -10.04
CA ARG A 115 7.25 20.67 -9.84
C ARG A 115 7.15 21.38 -8.49
N MET A 116 7.66 20.77 -7.42
CA MET A 116 7.66 21.39 -6.09
C MET A 116 8.54 22.65 -6.05
N GLU A 117 9.69 22.63 -6.70
CA GLU A 117 10.59 23.78 -6.80
C GLU A 117 9.93 24.94 -7.57
N LYS A 118 9.19 24.65 -8.65
CA LYS A 118 8.42 25.67 -9.39
C LYS A 118 7.38 26.35 -8.48
N ILE A 119 6.61 25.57 -7.73
CA ILE A 119 5.61 26.10 -6.79
C ILE A 119 6.28 26.97 -5.71
N GLN A 120 7.46 26.56 -5.24
CA GLN A 120 8.19 27.32 -4.23
C GLN A 120 8.69 28.68 -4.76
N ARG A 121 9.18 28.72 -6.01
CA ARG A 121 9.57 29.97 -6.68
C ARG A 121 8.38 30.90 -6.92
N GLU A 122 7.24 30.36 -7.36
CA GLU A 122 6.01 31.14 -7.53
C GLU A 122 5.57 31.79 -6.22
N LYS A 123 5.62 31.07 -5.09
CA LYS A 123 5.31 31.62 -3.75
C LYS A 123 6.26 32.71 -3.28
N GLN A 124 7.52 32.69 -3.72
CA GLN A 124 8.49 33.73 -3.38
C GLN A 124 8.26 35.01 -4.22
N ASN A 125 7.82 34.87 -5.47
CA ASN A 125 7.50 36.01 -6.33
C ASN A 125 6.19 36.72 -5.99
N THR A 126 5.22 36.05 -5.35
CA THR A 126 3.95 36.68 -4.91
C THR A 126 4.07 37.40 -3.57
N LYS A 127 5.27 37.55 -3.01
CA LYS A 127 5.52 38.23 -1.73
C LYS A 127 6.11 39.63 -1.93
N ALA A 128 5.73 40.30 -3.02
CA ALA A 128 5.87 41.75 -3.09
C ALA A 128 4.97 42.35 -1.98
N PRO A 129 5.51 43.18 -1.08
CA PRO A 129 4.68 43.88 -0.11
C PRO A 129 3.73 44.78 -0.90
N VAL A 130 2.43 44.45 -0.87
CA VAL A 130 1.41 45.41 -1.28
C VAL A 130 1.50 46.54 -0.27
N ASP A 131 2.00 47.69 -0.69
CA ASP A 131 1.99 48.91 0.12
C ASP A 131 0.54 49.37 0.24
N ILE A 132 -0.05 49.17 1.41
CA ILE A 132 -1.47 49.46 1.71
C ILE A 132 -1.67 50.96 1.99
N SER A 133 -0.64 51.80 1.83
CA SER A 133 -0.68 53.21 2.24
C SER A 133 -1.48 54.15 1.32
N GLU A 134 -2.06 53.66 0.22
CA GLU A 134 -2.79 54.51 -0.77
C GLU A 134 -4.23 54.06 -1.08
N LEU A 135 -4.94 53.43 -0.14
CA LEU A 135 -6.36 53.12 -0.33
C LEU A 135 -7.27 54.18 0.34
N PRO A 136 -8.21 54.80 -0.40
CA PRO A 136 -9.14 55.78 0.15
C PRO A 136 -10.06 55.13 1.19
N PRO A 137 -10.42 55.84 2.29
CA PRO A 137 -11.07 55.27 3.47
C PRO A 137 -12.51 54.76 3.28
N ASN A 138 -13.03 54.69 2.06
CA ASN A 138 -14.43 54.33 1.77
C ASN A 138 -14.64 52.95 1.13
N THR A 139 -13.62 52.10 1.00
CA THR A 139 -13.77 50.76 0.40
C THR A 139 -13.84 49.60 1.41
N VAL A 140 -13.67 49.89 2.70
CA VAL A 140 -13.56 48.84 3.74
C VAL A 140 -14.91 48.10 3.97
N LEU A 141 -16.04 48.72 3.64
CA LEU A 141 -17.36 48.10 3.84
C LEU A 141 -17.85 47.21 2.68
N GLU A 142 -17.26 47.28 1.49
CA GLU A 142 -17.63 46.41 0.36
C GLU A 142 -16.77 45.14 0.25
N LEU A 143 -15.56 45.12 0.84
CA LEU A 143 -14.70 43.94 0.78
C LEU A 143 -15.16 42.79 1.70
N ASP A 144 -15.82 43.08 2.83
CA ASP A 144 -16.29 42.03 3.74
C ASP A 144 -17.45 41.20 3.15
N SER A 145 -18.23 41.79 2.23
CA SER A 145 -19.29 41.07 1.51
C SER A 145 -18.71 40.17 0.41
N ALA A 146 -17.67 40.61 -0.29
CA ALA A 146 -17.00 39.81 -1.33
C ALA A 146 -16.17 38.64 -0.77
N LEU A 147 -15.59 38.79 0.44
CA LEU A 147 -14.83 37.75 1.11
C LEU A 147 -15.72 36.60 1.63
N ASN A 148 -16.97 36.88 2.00
CA ASN A 148 -17.92 35.83 2.42
C ASN A 148 -18.44 35.01 1.23
N ASP A 149 -18.57 35.59 0.04
CA ASP A 149 -19.02 34.88 -1.16
C ASP A 149 -17.95 33.93 -1.75
N LEU A 150 -16.67 34.21 -1.52
CA LEU A 150 -15.57 33.30 -1.89
C LEU A 150 -15.37 32.17 -0.86
N SER A 151 -15.72 32.39 0.41
CA SER A 151 -15.67 31.39 1.48
C SER A 151 -16.61 30.20 1.23
N MET A 152 -17.70 30.39 0.48
CA MET A 152 -18.63 29.31 0.12
C MET A 152 -18.19 28.49 -1.11
N LYS A 153 -17.23 28.97 -1.93
CA LYS A 153 -16.75 28.24 -3.12
C LYS A 153 -15.46 27.45 -2.88
N GLU A 154 -14.67 27.79 -1.86
CA GLU A 154 -13.39 27.12 -1.58
C GLU A 154 -13.50 25.89 -0.64
N ASN A 155 -14.72 25.44 -0.31
CA ASN A 155 -14.95 24.23 0.48
C ASN A 155 -15.18 22.94 -0.33
N THR A 156 -14.95 22.94 -1.65
CA THR A 156 -15.04 21.72 -2.47
C THR A 156 -13.72 20.99 -2.71
N ARG A 157 -12.61 21.44 -2.10
CA ARG A 157 -11.31 20.76 -2.25
C ARG A 157 -10.63 20.37 -0.95
N VAL A 158 -11.40 20.20 0.12
CA VAL A 158 -10.97 19.33 1.22
C VAL A 158 -11.12 17.90 0.70
N LYS A 159 -10.02 17.35 0.16
CA LYS A 159 -9.82 15.90 0.13
C LYS A 159 -9.81 15.44 1.57
N THR A 160 -10.99 15.18 2.12
CA THR A 160 -11.15 14.25 3.21
C THR A 160 -10.37 13.02 2.78
N ARG A 161 -9.30 12.71 3.52
CA ARG A 161 -8.66 11.41 3.44
C ARG A 161 -9.69 10.45 4.01
N VAL A 162 -10.63 10.07 3.14
CA VAL A 162 -11.53 8.95 3.35
C VAL A 162 -10.63 7.74 3.54
N ASP A 163 -10.78 7.12 4.70
CA ASP A 163 -10.15 5.86 5.05
C ASP A 163 -10.27 4.89 3.86
N PRO A 164 -9.22 4.16 3.47
CA PRO A 164 -9.30 3.18 2.38
C PRO A 164 -10.26 2.02 2.68
N ARG A 165 -10.87 1.95 3.87
CA ARG A 165 -11.99 1.05 4.20
C ARG A 165 -13.38 1.55 3.80
N THR A 166 -13.50 2.81 3.39
CA THR A 166 -14.77 3.42 2.93
C THR A 166 -14.87 3.49 1.41
N LYS A 167 -14.05 2.72 0.67
CA LYS A 167 -14.30 2.43 -0.75
C LYS A 167 -15.42 1.40 -0.92
N ALA A 168 -16.57 1.61 -0.27
CA ALA A 168 -17.83 1.23 -0.88
C ALA A 168 -18.11 2.34 -1.91
N ARG A 169 -18.28 1.92 -3.16
CA ARG A 169 -18.24 2.77 -4.35
C ARG A 169 -19.24 3.92 -4.23
N ALA A 170 -18.79 5.12 -4.57
CA ALA A 170 -19.71 6.11 -5.12
C ALA A 170 -20.35 5.47 -6.37
N GLY A 171 -21.64 5.11 -6.29
CA GLY A 171 -22.43 4.62 -7.41
C GLY A 171 -22.64 3.10 -7.53
N SER A 172 -22.49 2.32 -6.46
CA SER A 172 -23.08 0.97 -6.43
C SER A 172 -24.49 1.06 -5.86
N GLU A 173 -25.50 0.61 -6.61
CA GLU A 173 -26.88 0.39 -6.18
C GLU A 173 -27.11 -1.12 -6.09
N CYS A 174 -28.07 -1.56 -5.26
CA CYS A 174 -28.47 -2.96 -5.21
C CYS A 174 -28.98 -3.38 -6.59
N ALA A 175 -28.42 -4.45 -7.16
CA ALA A 175 -28.82 -4.95 -8.46
C ALA A 175 -30.31 -5.35 -8.52
N THR A 176 -30.90 -5.69 -7.38
CA THR A 176 -32.30 -6.12 -7.29
C THR A 176 -33.27 -4.98 -6.95
N CYS A 177 -32.95 -4.16 -5.94
CA CYS A 177 -33.89 -3.17 -5.39
C CYS A 177 -33.40 -1.72 -5.48
N GLN A 178 -32.26 -1.47 -6.13
CA GLN A 178 -31.64 -0.15 -6.30
C GLN A 178 -31.32 0.59 -5.00
N ALA A 179 -31.36 -0.09 -3.85
CA ALA A 179 -30.95 0.48 -2.57
C ALA A 179 -29.49 0.93 -2.63
N THR A 180 -29.19 2.10 -2.09
CA THR A 180 -27.85 2.70 -2.08
C THR A 180 -27.10 2.46 -0.77
N SER A 181 -27.73 1.82 0.21
CA SER A 181 -27.20 1.56 1.54
C SER A 181 -27.08 0.06 1.82
N ASN A 182 -26.15 -0.31 2.71
CA ASN A 182 -25.93 -1.69 3.17
C ASN A 182 -25.70 -2.70 2.04
N LEU A 183 -24.84 -2.33 1.08
CA LEU A 183 -24.50 -3.13 -0.08
C LEU A 183 -23.27 -3.98 0.17
N GLU A 184 -23.39 -5.27 -0.11
CA GLU A 184 -22.30 -6.24 -0.09
C GLU A 184 -22.04 -6.75 -1.52
N GLU A 185 -20.76 -6.88 -1.88
CA GLU A 185 -20.35 -7.36 -3.20
C GLU A 185 -20.52 -8.87 -3.30
N ASP A 186 -21.08 -9.34 -4.40
CA ASP A 186 -21.20 -10.77 -4.71
C ASP A 186 -19.81 -11.41 -4.84
N VAL A 187 -19.58 -12.45 -4.05
CA VAL A 187 -18.30 -13.20 -3.99
C VAL A 187 -18.03 -13.90 -5.32
N ASP A 188 -19.07 -14.39 -6.00
CA ASP A 188 -18.98 -15.08 -7.27
C ASP A 188 -18.93 -14.10 -8.45
N ASN A 189 -19.68 -12.98 -8.36
CA ASN A 189 -19.76 -11.96 -9.39
C ASN A 189 -19.22 -10.60 -8.95
N LYS A 190 -17.89 -10.44 -9.03
CA LYS A 190 -17.21 -9.18 -8.72
C LYS A 190 -17.82 -8.01 -9.49
N GLY A 191 -18.16 -6.95 -8.77
CA GLY A 191 -18.76 -5.73 -9.29
C GLY A 191 -20.29 -5.68 -9.23
N ILE A 192 -20.96 -6.77 -8.86
CA ILE A 192 -22.39 -6.79 -8.53
C ILE A 192 -22.56 -6.61 -7.03
N PHE A 193 -23.53 -5.80 -6.62
CA PHE A 193 -23.79 -5.49 -5.22
C PHE A 193 -25.25 -5.80 -4.91
N TYR A 194 -25.50 -6.45 -3.78
CA TYR A 194 -26.83 -6.69 -3.26
C TYR A 194 -26.94 -6.12 -1.85
N CYS A 195 -28.12 -5.65 -1.47
CA CYS A 195 -28.37 -5.25 -0.09
C CYS A 195 -28.62 -6.49 0.76
N LYS A 196 -28.40 -6.38 2.08
CA LYS A 196 -28.59 -7.49 3.02
C LYS A 196 -29.96 -8.18 2.90
N SER A 197 -31.05 -7.41 2.72
CA SER A 197 -32.40 -7.97 2.54
C SER A 197 -32.53 -8.79 1.27
N CYS A 198 -31.84 -8.40 0.19
CA CYS A 198 -31.82 -9.17 -1.05
C CYS A 198 -30.84 -10.35 -1.01
N TRP A 199 -29.94 -10.42 -0.03
CA TRP A 199 -29.12 -11.61 0.22
C TRP A 199 -29.92 -12.65 1.02
N ASP A 200 -30.59 -12.20 2.08
CA ASP A 200 -31.34 -13.06 3.00
C ASP A 200 -32.51 -13.80 2.30
N GLU A 201 -33.06 -13.27 1.19
CA GLU A 201 -34.12 -13.92 0.41
C GLU A 201 -33.65 -15.16 -0.39
N TRP A 202 -32.34 -15.35 -0.57
CA TRP A 202 -31.79 -16.46 -1.39
C TRP A 202 -31.10 -17.55 -0.57
N ASP A 203 -30.96 -17.36 0.74
CA ASP A 203 -30.44 -18.36 1.70
C ASP A 203 -31.55 -19.33 2.18
N VAL A 204 -32.34 -19.89 1.24
CA VAL A 204 -33.36 -20.92 1.51
C VAL A 204 -32.90 -22.30 1.06
#